data_AF-A0A352SQN1-F1
#
_entry.id   AF-A0A352SQN1-F1
#
_cell.length_a   1.000
_cell.length_b   1.000
_cell.length_c   1.000
_cell.angle_alpha   90.00
_cell.angle_beta   90.00
_cell.angle_gamma   90.00
#
_symmetry.space_group_name_H-M   'P 1'
#
loop_
_entity.id
_entity.type
_entity.pdbx_description
1 polymer ?
#
loop_
_entity_poly.entity_id
_entity_poly.type
_entity_poly.pdbx_seq_one_letter_code
_entity_poly.pdbx_strand_id
1 'polypeptide(L)'
;MPTIVNSWNEWDPLKHVIVGRADDCHIPPEEPALDAKVPEDSDMRGQWGRRPQETIDRANELLDKFAAMLETRGITVDRPIPTDFSLPASTPDFHTESQFGCMPPRDVLLTVGHEIVEATMSYRCRWFEYLCYRPLLQKYWEDDPQFRHEAA
;
A
#
# COMPACT_ATOMS: atom_id res chain seq x y z
N MET A 1 -7.54 -13.09 -18.75
CA MET A 1 -8.27 -11.97 -19.38
C MET A 1 -7.47 -10.71 -19.11
N PRO A 2 -7.39 -9.76 -20.06
CA PRO A 2 -6.75 -8.48 -19.80
C PRO A 2 -7.43 -7.79 -18.62
N THR A 3 -6.66 -7.09 -17.80
CA THR A 3 -7.19 -6.25 -16.72
C THR A 3 -7.97 -5.07 -17.30
N ILE A 4 -9.09 -4.69 -16.67
CA ILE A 4 -9.83 -3.46 -16.98
C ILE A 4 -9.95 -2.67 -15.68
N VAL A 5 -9.51 -1.42 -15.70
CA VAL A 5 -9.67 -0.50 -14.58
C VAL A 5 -11.01 0.22 -14.76
N ASN A 6 -11.97 -0.09 -13.90
CA ASN A 6 -13.26 0.59 -13.87
C ASN A 6 -13.95 0.45 -12.51
N SER A 7 -13.93 1.51 -11.70
CA SER A 7 -14.65 1.52 -10.41
C SER A 7 -15.21 2.91 -10.10
N TRP A 8 -16.51 3.01 -9.87
CA TRP A 8 -17.21 4.28 -9.61
C TRP A 8 -17.74 4.43 -8.18
N ASN A 9 -17.85 3.34 -7.45
CA ASN A 9 -18.40 3.30 -6.11
C ASN A 9 -17.88 2.08 -5.34
N GLU A 10 -18.27 1.99 -4.07
CA GLU A 10 -17.73 1.00 -3.13
C GLU A 10 -18.67 -0.21 -2.92
N TRP A 11 -19.71 -0.40 -3.74
CA TRP A 11 -20.74 -1.45 -3.51
C TRP A 11 -21.13 -2.26 -4.74
N ASP A 12 -20.82 -1.80 -5.96
CA ASP A 12 -21.03 -2.62 -7.16
C ASP A 12 -20.25 -3.94 -7.07
N PRO A 13 -20.68 -5.01 -7.78
CA PRO A 13 -20.04 -6.31 -7.70
C PRO A 13 -18.54 -6.26 -8.00
N LEU A 14 -17.72 -6.57 -6.99
CA LEU A 14 -16.26 -6.55 -7.09
C LEU A 14 -15.75 -7.63 -8.05
N LYS A 15 -14.83 -7.25 -8.95
CA LYS A 15 -14.23 -8.16 -9.95
C LYS A 15 -12.72 -8.33 -9.79
N HIS A 16 -12.03 -7.27 -9.38
CA HIS A 16 -10.58 -7.23 -9.23
C HIS A 16 -10.23 -6.30 -8.07
N VAL A 17 -9.30 -6.71 -7.21
CA VAL A 17 -8.81 -5.92 -6.08
C VAL A 17 -7.32 -6.12 -5.85
N ILE A 18 -6.66 -5.10 -5.31
CA ILE A 18 -5.29 -5.19 -4.79
C ILE A 18 -5.37 -5.46 -3.28
N VAL A 19 -4.70 -6.51 -2.82
CA VAL A 19 -4.53 -6.80 -1.38
C VAL A 19 -3.07 -6.58 -1.00
N GLY A 20 -2.82 -5.78 0.03
CA GLY A 20 -1.47 -5.45 0.49
C GLY A 20 -0.67 -6.62 1.04
N ARG A 21 0.56 -6.34 1.46
CA ARG A 21 1.47 -7.29 2.13
C ARG A 21 2.01 -6.67 3.42
N ALA A 22 2.26 -7.50 4.43
CA ALA A 22 2.90 -7.08 5.66
C ALA A 22 4.43 -7.22 5.62
N ASP A 23 4.96 -7.79 4.55
CA ASP A 23 6.39 -8.05 4.31
C ASP A 23 7.25 -6.84 4.68
N ASP A 24 8.17 -7.07 5.62
CA ASP A 24 9.14 -6.09 6.11
C ASP A 24 8.55 -4.72 6.49
N CYS A 25 7.27 -4.64 6.87
CA CYS A 25 6.67 -3.41 7.34
C CYS A 25 7.40 -2.87 8.58
N HIS A 26 7.61 -1.56 8.62
CA HIS A 26 8.30 -0.85 9.69
C HIS A 26 7.31 0.01 10.49
N ILE A 27 7.61 0.16 11.78
CA ILE A 27 7.05 1.23 12.60
C ILE A 27 7.82 2.50 12.20
N PRO A 28 7.11 3.53 11.70
CA PRO A 28 7.76 4.71 11.16
C PRO A 28 8.47 5.51 12.26
N PRO A 29 9.59 6.19 11.96
CA PRO A 29 10.26 7.11 12.89
C PRO A 29 9.31 8.21 13.39
N GLU A 30 9.62 8.80 14.53
CA GLU A 30 8.84 9.93 15.04
C GLU A 30 8.83 11.11 14.05
N GLU A 31 7.65 11.65 13.78
CA GLU A 31 7.49 12.86 13.00
C GLU A 31 6.18 13.56 13.42
N PRO A 32 6.07 14.89 13.27
CA PRO A 32 4.88 15.62 13.71
C PRO A 32 3.55 15.08 13.16
N ALA A 33 3.57 14.56 11.92
CA ALA A 33 2.39 14.00 11.27
C ALA A 33 1.94 12.65 11.87
N LEU A 34 2.88 11.89 12.44
CA LEU A 34 2.64 10.60 13.07
C LEU A 34 2.30 10.74 14.56
N ASP A 35 3.09 11.53 15.30
CA ASP A 35 2.98 11.66 16.75
C ASP A 35 1.61 12.18 17.19
N ALA A 36 0.99 13.04 16.38
CA ALA A 36 -0.36 13.54 16.61
C ALA A 36 -1.45 12.43 16.56
N LYS A 37 -1.13 11.24 16.02
CA LYS A 37 -2.08 10.13 15.84
C LYS A 37 -1.77 8.91 16.68
N VAL A 38 -0.57 8.80 17.25
CA VAL A 38 -0.21 7.69 18.13
C VAL A 38 -0.74 8.01 19.54
N PRO A 39 -1.64 7.18 20.10
CA PRO A 39 -2.12 7.39 21.47
C PRO A 39 -0.96 7.45 22.47
N GLU A 40 -1.10 8.27 23.52
CA GLU A 40 -0.02 8.47 24.49
C GLU A 40 0.37 7.17 25.21
N ASP A 41 -0.59 6.25 25.35
CA ASP A 41 -0.50 4.94 26.00
C ASP A 41 -0.25 3.79 25.00
N SER A 42 0.06 4.09 23.73
CA SER A 42 0.36 3.06 22.74
C SER A 42 1.67 2.33 23.05
N ASP A 43 1.61 1.00 22.99
CA ASP A 43 2.76 0.09 23.02
C ASP A 43 3.79 0.35 21.91
N MET A 44 3.35 0.90 20.77
CA MET A 44 4.22 1.28 19.64
C MET A 44 5.01 2.56 19.90
N ARG A 45 4.64 3.37 20.91
CA ARG A 45 5.33 4.63 21.18
C ARG A 45 6.77 4.36 21.61
N GLY A 46 7.72 5.00 20.93
CA GLY A 46 9.15 4.76 21.16
C GLY A 46 9.70 3.48 20.54
N GLN A 47 8.90 2.75 19.75
CA GLN A 47 9.36 1.66 18.90
C GLN A 47 9.46 2.16 17.46
N TRP A 48 10.60 1.91 16.82
CA TRP A 48 10.83 2.29 15.42
C TRP A 48 11.59 1.17 14.71
N GLY A 49 11.40 1.08 13.40
CA GLY A 49 12.07 0.08 12.58
C GLY A 49 11.19 -1.15 12.32
N ARG A 50 11.80 -2.22 11.84
CA ARG A 50 11.09 -3.41 11.35
C ARG A 50 10.20 -4.03 12.43
N ARG A 51 8.95 -4.34 12.07
CA ARG A 51 8.03 -5.04 12.97
C ARG A 51 8.56 -6.45 13.34
N PRO A 52 8.20 -7.00 14.51
CA PRO A 52 8.60 -8.35 14.90
C PRO A 52 8.16 -9.38 13.86
N GLN A 53 9.05 -10.34 13.54
CA GLN A 53 8.80 -11.36 12.51
C GLN A 53 7.47 -12.10 12.72
N GLU A 54 7.19 -12.50 13.97
CA GLU A 54 5.95 -13.21 14.33
C GLU A 54 4.69 -12.41 13.94
N THR A 55 4.72 -11.08 14.11
CA THR A 55 3.59 -10.21 13.74
C THR A 55 3.45 -10.06 12.22
N ILE A 56 4.56 -10.02 11.50
CA ILE A 56 4.59 -9.99 10.02
C ILE A 56 4.02 -11.30 9.48
N ASP A 57 4.51 -12.45 9.98
CA ASP A 57 4.06 -13.78 9.55
C ASP A 57 2.56 -13.95 9.81
N ARG A 58 2.10 -13.57 11.00
CA ARG A 58 0.68 -13.65 11.35
C ARG A 58 -0.17 -12.74 10.47
N ALA A 59 0.28 -11.52 10.17
CA ALA A 59 -0.45 -10.61 9.31
C ALA A 59 -0.53 -11.14 7.87
N ASN A 60 0.57 -11.67 7.33
CA ASN A 60 0.58 -12.28 6.00
C ASN A 60 -0.29 -13.53 5.93
N GLU A 61 -0.29 -14.39 6.95
CA GLU A 61 -1.21 -15.53 7.02
C GLU A 61 -2.68 -15.08 6.90
N LEU A 62 -3.06 -14.00 7.56
CA LEU A 62 -4.41 -13.43 7.50
C LEU A 62 -4.71 -12.80 6.13
N LEU A 63 -3.77 -12.02 5.57
CA LEU A 63 -3.90 -11.38 4.26
C LEU A 63 -4.00 -12.42 3.12
N ASP A 64 -3.22 -13.49 3.20
CA ASP A 64 -3.23 -14.57 2.21
C ASP A 64 -4.52 -15.38 2.29
N LYS A 65 -5.02 -15.66 3.50
CA LYS A 65 -6.36 -16.25 3.66
C LYS A 65 -7.45 -15.34 3.12
N PHE A 66 -7.35 -14.02 3.32
CA PHE A 66 -8.31 -13.06 2.79
C PHE A 66 -8.28 -13.03 1.26
N ALA A 67 -7.09 -12.96 0.65
CA ALA A 67 -6.90 -13.05 -0.80
C ALA A 67 -7.50 -14.34 -1.37
N ALA A 68 -7.15 -15.50 -0.80
CA ALA A 68 -7.70 -16.79 -1.22
C ALA A 68 -9.23 -16.83 -1.10
N MET A 69 -9.80 -16.25 -0.04
CA MET A 69 -11.24 -16.18 0.15
C MET A 69 -11.93 -15.33 -0.94
N LEU A 70 -11.30 -14.26 -1.43
CA LEU A 70 -11.81 -13.45 -2.55
C LEU A 70 -11.71 -14.23 -3.87
N GLU A 71 -10.60 -14.92 -4.10
CA GLU A 71 -10.39 -15.75 -5.29
C GLU A 71 -11.44 -16.88 -5.38
N THR A 72 -11.80 -17.53 -4.28
CA THR A 72 -12.89 -18.53 -4.27
C THR A 72 -14.25 -17.98 -4.68
N ARG A 73 -14.43 -16.65 -4.62
CA ARG A 73 -15.64 -15.95 -5.07
C ARG A 73 -15.53 -15.44 -6.51
N GLY A 74 -14.47 -15.82 -7.24
CA GLY A 74 -14.22 -15.43 -8.62
C GLY A 74 -13.67 -14.01 -8.79
N ILE A 75 -13.17 -13.40 -7.70
CA ILE A 75 -12.53 -12.08 -7.73
C ILE A 75 -11.04 -12.26 -8.02
N THR A 76 -10.51 -11.53 -9.00
CA THR A 76 -9.06 -11.49 -9.23
C THR A 76 -8.38 -10.71 -8.09
N VAL A 77 -7.27 -11.24 -7.56
CA VAL A 77 -6.50 -10.57 -6.51
C VAL A 77 -5.07 -10.36 -6.97
N ASP A 78 -4.67 -9.10 -7.11
CA ASP A 78 -3.28 -8.72 -7.32
C ASP A 78 -2.65 -8.29 -5.98
N ARG A 79 -1.32 -8.40 -5.88
CA ARG A 79 -0.55 -8.08 -4.67
C ARG A 79 0.60 -7.14 -5.05
N PRO A 80 0.91 -6.11 -4.23
CA PRO A 80 2.07 -5.25 -4.48
C PRO A 80 3.38 -6.02 -4.34
N ILE A 81 4.46 -5.44 -4.87
CA ILE A 81 5.82 -5.92 -4.70
C ILE A 81 6.49 -5.04 -3.63
N PRO A 82 6.79 -5.58 -2.43
CA PRO A 82 7.48 -4.83 -1.38
C PRO A 82 8.84 -4.33 -1.87
N THR A 83 9.23 -3.14 -1.42
CA THR A 83 10.60 -2.64 -1.52
C THR A 83 11.33 -2.88 -0.20
N ASP A 84 12.64 -2.60 -0.16
CA ASP A 84 13.37 -2.62 1.11
C ASP A 84 13.01 -1.38 1.94
N PHE A 85 12.07 -1.56 2.86
CA PHE A 85 11.57 -0.49 3.73
C PHE A 85 12.57 -0.06 4.80
N SER A 86 13.68 -0.80 4.99
CA SER A 86 14.75 -0.40 5.91
C SER A 86 15.63 0.72 5.35
N LEU A 87 15.55 0.98 4.05
CA LEU A 87 16.34 2.03 3.42
C LEU A 87 15.82 3.43 3.78
N PRO A 88 16.71 4.37 4.12
CA PRO A 88 16.32 5.74 4.38
C PRO A 88 15.87 6.45 3.10
N ALA A 89 15.08 7.50 3.27
CA ALA A 89 14.71 8.39 2.18
C ALA A 89 15.13 9.82 2.51
N SER A 90 15.80 10.46 1.55
CA SER A 90 16.26 11.85 1.64
C SER A 90 15.78 12.64 0.44
N THR A 91 15.17 13.79 0.70
CA THR A 91 14.86 14.83 -0.28
C THR A 91 15.56 16.13 0.14
N PRO A 92 15.51 17.20 -0.66
CA PRO A 92 15.99 18.51 -0.21
C PRO A 92 15.30 19.04 1.06
N ASP A 93 14.07 18.60 1.33
CA ASP A 93 13.21 19.14 2.39
C ASP A 93 13.17 18.28 3.66
N PHE A 94 13.43 16.97 3.55
CA PHE A 94 13.37 16.07 4.69
C PHE A 94 14.27 14.84 4.58
N HIS A 95 14.46 14.19 5.72
CA HIS A 95 15.08 12.89 5.85
C HIS A 95 14.21 11.99 6.74
N THR A 96 14.19 10.69 6.44
CA THR A 96 13.62 9.63 7.28
C THR A 96 14.56 8.43 7.27
N GLU A 97 14.76 7.81 8.44
CA GLU A 97 15.68 6.68 8.64
C GLU A 97 15.17 5.39 7.99
N SER A 98 13.85 5.25 7.86
CA SER A 98 13.20 4.11 7.22
C SER A 98 11.90 4.53 6.54
N GLN A 99 11.37 3.62 5.73
CA GLN A 99 10.08 3.73 5.06
C GLN A 99 9.02 2.89 5.80
N PHE A 100 7.77 2.87 5.32
CA PHE A 100 6.65 2.30 6.07
C PHE A 100 6.30 0.84 5.72
N GLY A 101 5.77 0.59 4.53
CA GLY A 101 5.25 -0.71 4.13
C GLY A 101 4.33 -0.60 2.92
N CYS A 102 3.66 -1.69 2.53
CA CYS A 102 2.68 -1.70 1.42
C CYS A 102 1.38 -2.44 1.77
N MET A 103 1.06 -2.53 3.07
CA MET A 103 -0.15 -3.19 3.55
C MET A 103 -1.45 -2.45 3.18
N PRO A 104 -1.51 -1.10 3.16
CA PRO A 104 -2.75 -0.38 2.85
C PRO A 104 -2.74 0.27 1.45
N PRO A 105 -3.03 -0.48 0.36
CA PRO A 105 -3.16 0.10 -0.99
C PRO A 105 -4.14 1.28 -1.07
N ARG A 106 -5.20 1.23 -0.26
CA ARG A 106 -6.25 2.25 -0.23
C ARG A 106 -5.75 3.63 0.21
N ASP A 107 -4.67 3.69 0.97
CA ASP A 107 -4.10 4.97 1.40
C ASP A 107 -3.35 5.67 0.27
N VAL A 108 -2.83 4.90 -0.69
CA VAL A 108 -1.94 5.37 -1.76
C VAL A 108 -2.67 5.50 -3.09
N LEU A 109 -3.64 4.64 -3.37
CA LEU A 109 -4.33 4.57 -4.65
C LEU A 109 -5.83 4.84 -4.50
N LEU A 110 -6.33 5.76 -5.33
CA LEU A 110 -7.77 5.99 -5.51
C LEU A 110 -8.17 5.68 -6.94
N THR A 111 -9.15 4.79 -7.12
CA THR A 111 -9.73 4.50 -8.44
C THR A 111 -11.01 5.30 -8.67
N VAL A 112 -11.09 6.03 -9.78
CA VAL A 112 -12.30 6.79 -10.20
C VAL A 112 -12.57 6.52 -11.68
N GLY A 113 -13.58 5.69 -11.95
CA GLY A 113 -13.84 5.20 -13.30
C GLY A 113 -12.62 4.46 -13.86
N HIS A 114 -12.11 4.91 -15.00
CA HIS A 114 -10.93 4.34 -15.66
C HIS A 114 -9.59 4.93 -15.18
N GLU A 115 -9.59 5.68 -14.09
CA GLU A 115 -8.42 6.38 -13.61
C GLU A 115 -7.98 5.85 -12.25
N ILE A 116 -6.68 5.66 -12.07
CA ILE A 116 -6.07 5.46 -10.75
C ILE A 116 -5.15 6.65 -10.48
N VAL A 117 -5.42 7.33 -9.37
CA VAL A 117 -4.66 8.47 -8.87
C VAL A 117 -3.78 8.01 -7.71
N GLU A 118 -2.48 8.30 -7.77
CA GLU A 118 -1.55 8.16 -6.66
C GLU A 118 -1.69 9.37 -5.72
N ALA A 119 -1.97 9.13 -4.44
CA ALA A 119 -2.02 10.17 -3.43
C ALA A 119 -0.60 10.68 -3.10
N THR A 120 -0.46 11.98 -2.84
CA THR A 120 0.82 12.64 -2.54
C THR A 120 1.42 12.23 -1.19
N MET A 121 0.64 11.57 -0.34
CA MET A 121 0.96 11.23 1.04
C MET A 121 1.32 12.46 1.89
N SER A 122 1.46 12.27 3.19
CA SER A 122 1.86 13.35 4.12
C SER A 122 2.90 12.92 5.15
N TYR A 123 3.20 11.62 5.19
CA TYR A 123 4.19 11.05 6.11
C TYR A 123 5.48 10.84 5.33
N ARG A 124 6.60 11.30 5.87
CA ARG A 124 7.90 11.23 5.20
C ARG A 124 8.28 9.78 4.88
N CYS A 125 7.99 8.86 5.80
CA CYS A 125 8.23 7.42 5.64
C CYS A 125 7.38 6.75 4.53
N ARG A 126 6.38 7.45 3.98
CA ARG A 126 5.51 6.93 2.91
C ARG A 126 5.80 7.55 1.54
N TRP A 127 6.84 8.37 1.43
CA TRP A 127 7.18 9.13 0.23
C TRP A 127 7.34 8.27 -1.03
N PHE A 128 7.96 7.09 -0.90
CA PHE A 128 8.19 6.17 -2.00
C PHE A 128 7.25 4.95 -1.99
N GLU A 129 6.19 4.96 -1.18
CA GLU A 129 5.29 3.80 -1.04
C GLU A 129 4.61 3.41 -2.37
N TYR A 130 4.33 4.40 -3.22
CA TYR A 130 3.75 4.20 -4.55
C TYR A 130 4.58 3.24 -5.42
N LEU A 131 5.90 3.15 -5.21
CA LEU A 131 6.79 2.27 -5.98
C LEU A 131 6.39 0.78 -5.84
N CYS A 132 5.81 0.39 -4.71
CA CYS A 132 5.36 -0.98 -4.48
C CYS A 132 4.23 -1.41 -5.45
N TYR A 133 3.52 -0.45 -6.02
CA TYR A 133 2.37 -0.66 -6.90
C TYR A 133 2.71 -0.45 -8.38
N ARG A 134 3.86 0.17 -8.71
CA ARG A 134 4.24 0.48 -10.09
C ARG A 134 4.24 -0.72 -11.03
N PRO A 135 4.70 -1.93 -10.64
CA PRO A 135 4.58 -3.10 -11.50
C PRO A 135 3.13 -3.46 -11.87
N LEU A 136 2.18 -3.28 -10.95
CA LEU A 136 0.75 -3.51 -11.20
C LEU A 136 0.18 -2.42 -12.10
N LEU A 137 0.45 -1.14 -11.80
CA LEU A 137 -0.06 -0.02 -12.60
C LEU A 137 0.46 -0.07 -14.04
N GLN A 138 1.72 -0.47 -14.23
CA GLN A 138 2.27 -0.69 -15.57
C GLN A 138 1.52 -1.80 -16.31
N LYS A 139 1.28 -2.95 -15.66
CA LYS A 139 0.49 -4.04 -16.25
C LYS A 139 -0.92 -3.58 -16.64
N TYR A 140 -1.58 -2.78 -15.78
CA TYR A 140 -2.93 -2.27 -16.07
C TYR A 140 -2.94 -1.31 -17.26
N TRP A 141 -1.90 -0.51 -17.40
CA TRP A 141 -1.69 0.37 -18.56
C TRP A 141 -1.49 -0.39 -19.86
N GLU A 142 -0.78 -1.51 -19.81
CA GLU A 142 -0.59 -2.37 -20.98
C GLU A 142 -1.86 -3.15 -21.33
N ASP A 143 -2.65 -3.57 -20.33
CA ASP A 143 -3.86 -4.37 -20.49
C ASP A 143 -5.10 -3.56 -20.93
N ASP A 144 -5.28 -2.34 -20.40
CA ASP A 144 -6.50 -1.52 -20.57
C ASP A 144 -6.22 -0.23 -21.36
N PRO A 145 -6.63 -0.15 -22.64
CA PRO A 145 -6.46 1.06 -23.47
C PRO A 145 -7.19 2.31 -22.96
N GLN A 146 -8.13 2.17 -22.02
CA GLN A 146 -8.85 3.29 -21.41
C GLN A 146 -8.24 3.72 -20.08
N PHE A 147 -7.32 2.93 -19.52
CA PHE A 147 -6.73 3.24 -18.22
C PHE A 147 -5.95 4.55 -18.28
N ARG A 148 -6.20 5.41 -17.28
CA ARG A 148 -5.43 6.62 -17.01
C ARG A 148 -4.72 6.47 -15.68
N HIS A 149 -3.40 6.64 -15.71
CA HIS A 149 -2.60 6.72 -14.50
C HIS A 149 -2.25 8.18 -14.24
N GLU A 150 -2.63 8.68 -13.07
CA GLU A 150 -2.26 10.01 -12.60
C GLU A 150 -1.41 9.90 -11.34
N ALA A 151 -0.28 10.60 -11.34
CA ALA A 151 0.58 10.77 -10.17
C ALA A 151 0.61 12.26 -9.82
N ALA A 152 0.28 12.57 -8.57
CA ALA A 152 0.22 13.93 -8.04
C ALA A 152 1.58 14.44 -7.53
#